data_AF-A0A9D7VT22-F1
#
_entry.id   AF-A0A9D7VT22-F1
#
_cell.length_a   1.000
_cell.length_b   1.000
_cell.length_c   1.000
_cell.angle_alpha   90.00
_cell.angle_beta   90.00
_cell.angle_gamma   90.00
#
_symmetry.space_group_name_H-M   'P 1'
#
loop_
_entity.id
_entity.type
_entity.pdbx_description
1 polymer ?
#
loop_
_entity_poly.entity_id
_entity_poly.type
_entity_poly.pdbx_seq_one_letter_code
_entity_poly.pdbx_strand_id
1 'polypeptide(L)' 'LIMVFFGPRYLSMLYGMVFLSHQIGSFIGAWLGGIWYDWFGNYEAMWWLNAAAGVFAFLVNWAIREPRPAVAAA' A
#
# COMPACT_ATOMS: atom_id res chain seq x y z
N LEU A 1 0.80 -11.59 -2.93
CA LEU A 1 0.37 -11.85 -1.54
C LEU A 1 -1.06 -12.40 -1.41
N ILE A 2 -2.10 -11.69 -1.88
CA ILE A 2 -3.51 -12.10 -1.69
C ILE A 2 -3.76 -13.55 -2.14
N MET A 3 -3.32 -13.91 -3.35
CA MET A 3 -3.48 -15.27 -3.88
C MET A 3 -2.76 -16.34 -3.04
N VAL A 4 -1.59 -16.01 -2.48
CA VAL A 4 -0.78 -16.94 -1.66
C VAL A 4 -1.48 -17.27 -0.35
N PHE A 5 -2.20 -16.31 0.25
CA PHE A 5 -2.88 -16.51 1.54
C PHE A 5 -4.34 -16.95 1.42
N PHE A 6 -5.07 -16.48 0.40
CA PHE A 6 -6.52 -16.65 0.32
C PHE A 6 -6.98 -17.51 -0.87
N GLY A 7 -6.06 -17.92 -1.76
CA GLY A 7 -6.39 -18.68 -2.95
C GLY A 7 -7.25 -17.90 -3.97
N PRO A 8 -7.76 -18.56 -5.02
CA PRO A 8 -8.42 -17.89 -6.13
C PRO A 8 -9.90 -17.54 -5.89
N ARG A 9 -10.57 -18.21 -4.94
CA ARG A 9 -12.05 -18.18 -4.78
C ARG A 9 -12.64 -16.77 -4.68
N TYR A 10 -11.96 -15.85 -4.00
CA TYR A 10 -12.40 -14.46 -3.82
C TYR A 10 -11.35 -13.44 -4.29
N LEU A 11 -10.46 -13.85 -5.20
CA LEU A 11 -9.30 -13.05 -5.59
C LEU A 11 -9.69 -11.68 -6.16
N SER A 12 -10.70 -11.62 -7.03
CA SER A 12 -11.16 -10.38 -7.64
C SER A 12 -11.69 -9.38 -6.60
N MET A 13 -12.51 -9.85 -5.66
CA MET A 13 -13.07 -9.02 -4.60
C MET A 13 -11.98 -8.51 -3.65
N LEU A 14 -11.11 -9.40 -3.16
CA LEU A 14 -10.03 -9.03 -2.23
C LEU A 14 -9.03 -8.09 -2.90
N TYR A 15 -8.68 -8.34 -4.16
CA TYR A 15 -7.83 -7.44 -4.93
C TYR A 15 -8.51 -6.09 -5.17
N GLY A 16 -9.79 -6.09 -5.52
CA GLY A 16 -10.59 -4.86 -5.68
C GLY A 16 -10.63 -4.02 -4.42
N MET A 17 -10.78 -4.64 -3.24
CA MET A 17 -10.72 -3.95 -1.95
C MET A 17 -9.35 -3.32 -1.69
N VAL A 18 -8.27 -4.07 -1.90
CA VAL A 18 -6.90 -3.55 -1.74
C VAL A 18 -6.64 -2.40 -2.71
N PHE A 19 -7.08 -2.53 -3.97
CA PHE A 19 -6.93 -1.48 -4.97
C PHE A 19 -7.73 -0.23 -4.58
N LEU A 20 -8.99 -0.36 -4.16
CA LEU A 20 -9.80 0.76 -3.71
C LEU A 20 -9.13 1.49 -2.53
N SER A 21 -8.65 0.75 -1.52
CA SER A 21 -7.92 1.34 -0.39
C SER A 21 -6.68 2.10 -0.85
N HIS A 22 -5.95 1.56 -1.83
CA HIS A 22 -4.80 2.25 -2.42
C HIS A 22 -5.20 3.55 -3.12
N GLN A 23 -6.28 3.54 -3.92
CA GLN A 23 -6.76 4.73 -4.61
C GLN A 23 -7.19 5.83 -3.65
N ILE A 24 -7.87 5.48 -2.54
CA ILE A 24 -8.23 6.43 -1.49
C ILE A 24 -6.97 7.06 -0.87
N GLY A 25 -5.97 6.23 -0.54
CA GLY A 25 -4.69 6.72 -0.02
C GLY A 25 -3.96 7.64 -1.01
N SER A 26 -3.90 7.26 -2.29
CA SER A 26 -3.28 8.07 -3.35
C SER A 26 -3.99 9.41 -3.54
N PHE A 27 -5.32 9.42 -3.49
CA PHE A 27 -6.11 10.64 -3.60
C PHE A 27 -5.82 11.58 -2.42
N ILE A 28 -5.90 11.06 -1.18
CA ILE A 28 -5.65 11.85 0.02
C ILE A 28 -4.22 12.38 0.04
N GLY A 29 -3.23 11.55 -0.32
CA GLY A 29 -1.82 11.96 -0.36
C GLY A 29 -1.58 13.12 -1.34
N ALA A 30 -2.08 13.01 -2.57
CA ALA A 30 -1.95 14.07 -3.57
C ALA A 30 -2.72 15.34 -3.18
N TRP A 31 -3.93 15.19 -2.63
CA TRP A 31 -4.76 16.33 -2.23
C TRP A 31 -4.15 17.09 -1.04
N LEU A 32 -3.64 16.38 -0.03
CA LEU A 32 -2.91 16.99 1.08
C LEU A 32 -1.64 17.70 0.62
N GLY A 33 -0.95 17.16 -0.38
CA GLY A 33 0.19 17.84 -1.01
C GLY A 33 -0.19 19.19 -1.60
N GLY A 34 -1.31 19.25 -2.33
CA GLY A 34 -1.85 20.51 -2.86
C GLY A 34 -2.19 21.52 -1.77
N ILE A 35 -2.94 21.10 -0.75
CA ILE A 35 -3.29 21.97 0.39
C ILE A 35 -2.05 22.49 1.11
N TRP A 36 -1.06 21.62 1.33
CA TRP A 36 0.18 21.99 1.99
C TRP A 36 0.94 23.05 1.19
N TYR A 37 1.03 22.87 -0.14
CA TYR A 37 1.67 23.85 -1.00
C TYR A 37 0.91 25.18 -1.02
N ASP A 38 -0.42 25.17 -1.05
CA ASP A 38 -1.22 26.39 -1.02
C ASP A 38 -0.99 27.21 0.26
N TRP A 39 -0.75 26.54 1.40
CA TRP A 39 -0.54 27.21 2.69
C TRP A 39 0.91 27.62 2.93
N PHE A 40 1.89 26.81 2.51
CA PHE A 40 3.30 26.98 2.89
C PHE A 40 4.23 27.27 1.70
N GLY A 41 3.75 27.17 0.46
CA GLY A 41 4.52 27.43 -0.76
C GLY A 41 5.67 26.47 -1.03
N ASN A 42 5.72 25.31 -0.35
CA ASN A 42 6.78 24.32 -0.51
C ASN A 42 6.25 22.90 -0.27
N TYR A 43 7.07 21.88 -0.54
CA TYR A 43 6.72 20.46 -0.34
C TYR A 43 7.63 19.74 0.66
N GLU A 44 8.48 20.44 1.40
CA GLU A 44 9.55 19.81 2.19
C GLU A 44 9.01 18.79 3.19
N ALA A 45 7.99 19.16 3.97
CA ALA A 45 7.34 18.24 4.90
C ALA A 45 6.64 17.07 4.20
N MET A 46 6.05 17.29 3.02
CA MET A 46 5.38 16.25 2.24
C MET A 46 6.38 15.21 1.71
N TRP A 47 7.59 15.64 1.33
CA TRP A 47 8.66 14.73 0.94
C TRP A 47 9.08 13.82 2.09
N TRP A 48 9.30 14.38 3.28
CA TRP A 48 9.62 13.60 4.47
C TRP A 48 8.48 12.67 4.89
N LEU A 49 7.23 13.10 4.75
CA LEU A 49 6.07 12.24 5.01
C LEU A 49 6.03 11.04 4.05
N ASN A 50 6.26 11.27 2.76
CA ASN A 50 6.33 10.20 1.76
C ASN A 50 7.49 9.23 2.04
N ALA A 51 8.65 9.75 2.42
CA ALA A 51 9.80 8.92 2.82
C ALA A 51 9.45 8.04 4.04
N ALA A 52 8.84 8.63 5.07
CA ALA A 52 8.41 7.90 6.27
C ALA A 52 7.35 6.83 5.93
N ALA A 53 6.38 7.14 5.06
CA ALA A 53 5.39 6.20 4.59
C ALA A 53 6.02 5.03 3.80
N GLY A 54 7.03 5.30 2.98
CA GLY A 54 7.80 4.27 2.27
C GLY A 54 8.55 3.34 3.22
N VAL A 55 9.22 3.89 4.23
CA VAL A 55 9.88 3.09 5.29
C VAL A 55 8.87 2.26 6.06
N PHE A 56 7.72 2.85 6.45
CA PHE A 56 6.65 2.12 7.11
C PHE A 56 6.12 0.96 6.25
N ALA A 57 5.86 1.20 4.96
CA ALA A 57 5.43 0.16 4.03
C ALA A 57 6.46 -0.97 3.92
N PHE A 58 7.75 -0.63 3.87
CA PHE A 58 8.82 -1.62 3.88
C PHE A 58 8.81 -2.47 5.16
N LEU A 59 8.73 -1.84 6.34
CA LEU A 59 8.71 -2.56 7.62
C LEU A 59 7.50 -3.48 7.76
N VAL A 60 6.32 -3.01 7.34
CA VAL A 60 5.10 -3.82 7.33
C VAL A 60 5.27 -5.02 6.41
N ASN A 61 5.80 -4.83 5.20
CA ASN A 61 6.01 -5.94 4.26
C ASN A 61 7.08 -6.91 4.73
N TRP A 62 8.16 -6.43 5.37
CA TRP A 62 9.17 -7.30 5.95
C TRP A 62 8.58 -8.20 7.05
N ALA A 63 7.66 -7.69 7.88
CA ALA A 63 7.02 -8.49 8.91
C ALA A 63 6.13 -9.64 8.37
N ILE A 64 5.79 -9.64 7.07
CA ILE A 64 4.90 -10.64 6.48
C ILE A 64 5.65 -11.97 6.27
N ARG A 65 5.12 -13.03 6.86
CA ARG A 65 5.61 -14.40 6.70
C ARG A 65 4.71 -15.15 5.73
N GLU A 66 5.21 -15.40 4.53
CA GLU A 66 4.44 -16.13 3.52
C GLU A 66 4.36 -17.63 3.86
N PRO A 67 3.20 -18.28 3.70
CA PRO A 67 3.09 -19.73 3.72
C PRO A 67 4.01 -20.32 2.66
N ARG A 68 4.72 -21.41 3.00
CA ARG A 68 5.48 -22.17 2.00
C ARG A 68 4.50 -22.57 0.87
N PRO A 69 4.83 -22.33 -0.41
CA PRO A 69 4.04 -22.88 -1.49
C PRO A 69 3.94 -24.38 -1.24
N ALA A 70 2.72 -24.91 -1.16
CA ALA A 70 2.56 -26.36 -1.18
C ALA A 70 3.21 -26.81 -2.49
N VAL A 71 4.35 -27.50 -2.39
CA VAL A 71 4.97 -28.15 -3.54
C VAL A 71 3.86 -29.02 -4.10
N ALA A 72 3.39 -28.71 -5.31
CA ALA A 72 2.39 -29.52 -5.97
C ALA A 72 2.95 -30.94 -5.98
N ALA A 73 2.33 -31.84 -5.22
CA ALA A 73 2.67 -33.24 -5.26
C ALA A 73 2.45 -33.69 -6.70
N ALA A 74 3.55 -34.02 -7.37
CA ALA A 74 3.55 -34.58 -8.72
C ALA A 74 2.92 -35.97 -8.71
#